data_AF-A0A6B3M3H2-F1
#
_entry.id   AF-A0A6B3M3H2-F1
#
_cell.length_a   1.000
_cell.length_b   1.000
_cell.length_c   1.000
_cell.angle_alpha   90.00
_cell.angle_beta   90.00
_cell.angle_gamma   90.00
#
_symmetry.space_group_name_H-M   'P 1'
#
loop_
_entity.id
_entity.type
_entity.pdbx_description
1 polymer ?
#
loop_
_entity_poly.entity_id
_entity_poly.type
_entity_poly.pdbx_seq_one_letter_code
_entity_poly.pdbx_strand_id
1 'polypeptide(L)'
;MKEQGVRYSRMLSNFAYTKEAQMLESRCNRWGIQLIQVNPAYSSLIGLTKFMRQYGLSSDTAAALALARRALYKSERIPASYGIGIPEDRPKHVWSYWNCVGKKLKGVPRHRFFLMVANSESEVNLLGEEVVSTTRLSGKSRDTSDGRRNS
;
A
#
# COMPACT_ATOMS: atom_id res chain seq x y z
N MET A 1 40.86 3.62 7.59
CA MET A 1 39.93 3.04 6.60
C MET A 1 38.86 4.10 6.35
N LYS A 2 38.83 4.75 5.18
CA LYS A 2 37.92 5.89 4.93
C LYS A 2 36.47 5.42 5.02
N GLU A 3 35.69 6.09 5.86
CA GLU A 3 34.25 5.87 6.01
C GLU A 3 33.59 6.00 4.63
N GLN A 4 33.09 4.88 4.12
CA GLN A 4 32.28 4.87 2.92
C GLN A 4 30.99 5.63 3.23
N GLY A 5 30.73 6.72 2.50
CA GLY A 5 29.63 7.64 2.80
C GLY A 5 28.24 6.99 2.64
N VAL A 6 27.21 7.68 3.16
CA VAL A 6 25.80 7.22 3.20
C VAL A 6 25.28 6.68 1.86
N ARG A 7 25.72 7.23 0.72
CA ARG A 7 25.33 6.77 -0.62
C ARG A 7 25.85 5.36 -0.94
N TYR A 8 27.07 5.05 -0.53
CA TYR A 8 27.68 3.74 -0.75
C TYR A 8 27.00 2.68 0.11
N SER A 9 26.71 2.98 1.38
CA SER A 9 25.93 2.07 2.25
C SER A 9 24.54 1.79 1.70
N ARG A 10 23.85 2.81 1.14
CA ARG A 10 22.55 2.60 0.46
C ARG A 10 22.69 1.76 -0.81
N MET A 11 23.76 1.93 -1.58
CA MET A 11 24.02 1.12 -2.77
C MET A 11 24.18 -0.36 -2.41
N LEU A 12 24.89 -0.66 -1.31
CA LEU A 12 25.09 -2.02 -0.83
C LEU A 12 23.86 -2.62 -0.15
N SER A 13 23.05 -1.81 0.55
CA SER A 13 21.85 -2.28 1.25
C SER A 13 20.60 -2.37 0.38
N ASN A 14 20.65 -1.87 -0.86
CA ASN A 14 19.53 -1.96 -1.77
C ASN A 14 19.27 -3.41 -2.21
N PHE A 15 18.00 -3.78 -2.25
CA PHE A 15 17.61 -5.12 -2.63
C PHE A 15 17.76 -5.36 -4.14
N ALA A 16 18.31 -6.52 -4.52
CA ALA A 16 18.71 -6.84 -5.89
C ALA A 16 17.55 -7.42 -6.73
N TYR A 17 16.51 -6.64 -6.98
CA TYR A 17 15.27 -7.06 -7.68
C TYR A 17 15.52 -7.79 -9.00
N THR A 18 16.46 -7.31 -9.83
CA THR A 18 16.76 -7.91 -11.14
C THR A 18 17.31 -9.32 -11.00
N LYS A 19 18.20 -9.54 -10.02
CA LYS A 19 18.77 -10.87 -9.75
C LYS A 19 17.73 -11.82 -9.18
N GLU A 20 16.88 -11.35 -8.26
CA GLU A 20 15.78 -12.17 -7.73
C GLU A 20 14.85 -12.64 -8.84
N ALA A 21 14.42 -11.73 -9.73
CA ALA A 21 13.55 -12.09 -10.85
C ALA A 21 14.18 -13.14 -11.78
N GLN A 22 15.46 -12.97 -12.14
CA GLN A 22 16.20 -13.94 -12.96
C GLN A 22 16.32 -15.32 -12.29
N MET A 23 16.61 -15.33 -10.98
CA MET A 23 16.70 -16.57 -10.21
C MET A 23 15.34 -17.29 -10.15
N LEU A 24 14.24 -16.54 -10.00
CA LEU A 24 12.89 -17.07 -9.97
C LEU A 24 12.49 -17.67 -11.32
N GLU A 25 12.79 -16.97 -12.42
CA GLU A 25 12.57 -17.48 -13.78
C GLU A 25 13.36 -18.76 -14.07
N SER A 26 14.66 -18.79 -13.71
CA SER A 26 15.50 -19.98 -13.88
C SER A 26 14.98 -21.18 -13.09
N ARG A 27 14.51 -20.96 -11.85
CA ARG A 27 13.90 -21.99 -11.00
C ARG A 27 12.60 -22.52 -11.60
N CYS A 28 11.70 -21.64 -12.02
CA CYS A 28 10.45 -22.01 -12.66
C CYS A 28 10.69 -22.84 -13.93
N ASN A 29 11.62 -22.41 -14.78
CA ASN A 29 11.99 -23.13 -16.00
C ASN A 29 12.54 -24.54 -15.71
N ARG A 30 13.41 -24.67 -14.69
CA ARG A 30 13.98 -25.96 -14.27
C ARG A 30 12.90 -26.97 -13.83
N TRP A 31 11.84 -26.50 -13.18
CA TRP A 31 10.76 -27.35 -12.66
C TRP A 31 9.55 -27.44 -13.60
N GLY A 32 9.62 -26.83 -14.79
CA GLY A 32 8.50 -26.80 -15.73
C GLY A 32 7.28 -26.03 -15.21
N ILE A 33 7.46 -25.08 -14.29
CA ILE A 33 6.39 -24.25 -13.72
C ILE A 33 6.24 -23.00 -14.58
N GLN A 34 5.02 -22.70 -15.03
CA GLN A 34 4.74 -21.47 -15.76
C GLN A 34 4.81 -20.25 -14.84
N LEU A 35 5.65 -19.27 -15.21
CA LEU A 35 5.72 -17.97 -14.54
C LEU A 35 4.85 -16.95 -15.28
N ILE A 36 3.86 -16.38 -14.60
CA ILE A 36 3.00 -15.33 -15.14
C ILE A 36 3.43 -13.99 -14.53
N GLN A 37 3.98 -13.11 -15.36
CA GLN A 37 4.34 -11.76 -14.93
C GLN A 37 3.11 -10.85 -14.94
N VAL A 38 2.88 -10.21 -13.80
CA VAL A 38 1.70 -9.38 -13.56
C VAL A 38 2.17 -8.03 -13.03
N ASN A 39 1.57 -6.94 -13.54
CA ASN A 39 1.85 -5.60 -13.01
C ASN A 39 1.53 -5.58 -11.50
N PRO A 40 2.41 -5.12 -10.61
CA PRO A 40 2.17 -5.11 -9.16
C PRO A 40 1.46 -3.86 -8.63
N ALA A 41 1.07 -2.91 -9.48
CA ALA A 41 0.51 -1.63 -9.08
C ALA A 41 -0.66 -1.78 -8.10
N TYR A 42 -0.60 -1.05 -6.99
CA TYR A 42 -1.60 -1.00 -5.91
C TYR A 42 -1.89 -2.33 -5.20
N SER A 43 -1.17 -3.43 -5.49
CA SER A 43 -1.45 -4.77 -4.92
C SER A 43 -1.53 -4.81 -3.40
N SER A 44 -0.62 -4.13 -2.70
CA SER A 44 -0.62 -4.02 -1.23
C SER A 44 -1.85 -3.29 -0.71
N LEU A 45 -2.20 -2.17 -1.30
CA LEU A 45 -3.38 -1.38 -0.92
C LEU A 45 -4.67 -2.16 -1.16
N ILE A 46 -4.78 -2.84 -2.30
CA ILE A 46 -5.92 -3.68 -2.66
C ILE A 46 -6.04 -4.86 -1.69
N GLY A 47 -4.92 -5.51 -1.40
CA GLY A 47 -4.84 -6.58 -0.41
C GLY A 47 -5.36 -6.13 0.95
N LEU A 48 -4.80 -5.04 1.48
CA LEU A 48 -5.16 -4.46 2.78
C LEU A 48 -6.65 -4.11 2.88
N THR A 49 -7.18 -3.42 1.87
CA THR A 49 -8.53 -2.87 1.91
C THR A 49 -9.62 -3.91 1.61
N LYS A 50 -9.37 -4.80 0.65
CA LYS A 50 -10.39 -5.73 0.14
C LYS A 50 -10.28 -7.12 0.74
N PHE A 51 -9.08 -7.69 0.76
CA PHE A 51 -8.90 -9.11 1.00
C PHE A 51 -8.49 -9.45 2.42
N MET A 52 -7.73 -8.57 3.07
CA MET A 52 -7.19 -8.83 4.39
C MET A 52 -8.29 -9.10 5.40
N ARG A 53 -9.29 -8.20 5.49
CA ARG A 53 -10.46 -8.39 6.34
C ARG A 53 -11.38 -9.51 5.85
N GLN A 54 -11.66 -9.57 4.55
CA GLN A 54 -12.62 -10.53 3.98
C GLN A 54 -12.21 -11.98 4.24
N TYR A 55 -10.91 -12.27 4.20
CA TYR A 55 -10.37 -13.62 4.32
C TYR A 55 -9.50 -13.85 5.58
N GLY A 56 -9.38 -12.85 6.46
CA GLY A 56 -8.52 -12.94 7.66
C GLY A 56 -7.04 -13.16 7.34
N LEU A 57 -6.56 -12.65 6.21
CA LEU A 57 -5.20 -12.89 5.72
C LEU A 57 -4.19 -11.91 6.31
N SER A 58 -2.90 -12.27 6.27
CA SER A 58 -1.83 -11.28 6.49
C SER A 58 -1.81 -10.25 5.35
N SER A 59 -1.23 -9.06 5.61
CA SER A 59 -1.08 -8.02 4.58
C SER A 59 -0.38 -8.54 3.32
N ASP A 60 0.68 -9.33 3.48
CA ASP A 60 1.47 -9.82 2.36
C ASP A 60 0.73 -10.93 1.60
N THR A 61 0.05 -11.82 2.31
CA THR A 61 -0.80 -12.86 1.69
C THR A 61 -1.98 -12.24 0.94
N ALA A 62 -2.58 -11.17 1.49
CA ALA A 62 -3.65 -10.44 0.84
C ALA A 62 -3.17 -9.71 -0.44
N ALA A 63 -1.95 -9.16 -0.42
CA ALA A 63 -1.33 -8.57 -1.61
C ALA A 63 -1.01 -9.64 -2.68
N ALA A 64 -0.50 -10.80 -2.26
CA ALA A 64 -0.28 -11.95 -3.14
C ALA A 64 -1.58 -12.43 -3.78
N LEU A 65 -2.69 -12.46 -3.02
CA LEU A 65 -4.01 -12.80 -3.55
C LEU A 65 -4.47 -11.80 -4.62
N ALA A 66 -4.19 -10.50 -4.45
CA ALA A 66 -4.50 -9.50 -5.48
C ALA A 66 -3.73 -9.79 -6.78
N LEU A 67 -2.43 -10.10 -6.71
CA LEU A 67 -1.61 -10.48 -7.86
C LEU A 67 -2.12 -11.75 -8.54
N ALA A 68 -2.42 -12.79 -7.75
CA ALA A 68 -2.95 -14.05 -8.27
C ALA A 68 -4.28 -13.85 -9.00
N ARG A 69 -5.18 -13.02 -8.46
CA ARG A 69 -6.44 -12.68 -9.13
C ARG A 69 -6.22 -11.94 -10.44
N ARG A 70 -5.22 -11.07 -10.50
CA ARG A 70 -4.86 -10.33 -11.71
C ARG A 70 -4.24 -11.27 -12.77
N ALA A 71 -3.46 -12.27 -12.36
CA ALA A 71 -3.01 -13.36 -13.24
C ALA A 71 -4.19 -14.16 -13.83
N LEU A 72 -5.29 -14.30 -13.08
CA LEU A 72 -6.53 -14.95 -13.52
C LEU A 72 -7.50 -14.00 -14.24
N TYR A 73 -7.05 -12.83 -14.71
CA TYR A 73 -7.86 -11.82 -15.42
C TYR A 73 -9.10 -11.33 -14.64
N LYS A 74 -9.10 -11.42 -13.30
CA LYS A 74 -10.21 -10.95 -12.47
C LYS A 74 -10.06 -9.47 -12.16
N SER A 75 -11.16 -8.72 -12.27
CA SER A 75 -11.15 -7.29 -11.97
C SER A 75 -10.96 -7.00 -10.47
N GLU A 76 -10.30 -5.88 -10.20
CA GLU A 76 -10.01 -5.38 -8.85
C GLU A 76 -10.99 -4.29 -8.42
N ARG A 77 -12.13 -4.18 -9.09
CA ARG A 77 -13.16 -3.20 -8.73
C ARG A 77 -13.67 -3.46 -7.31
N ILE A 78 -13.89 -2.40 -6.54
CA ILE A 78 -14.50 -2.49 -5.21
C ILE A 78 -16.03 -2.64 -5.40
N PRO A 79 -16.68 -3.64 -4.76
CA PRO A 79 -18.14 -3.72 -4.70
C PRO A 79 -18.72 -2.50 -3.99
N ALA A 80 -19.87 -1.99 -4.46
CA ALA A 80 -20.50 -0.79 -3.90
C ALA A 80 -20.74 -0.86 -2.39
N SER A 81 -20.88 -2.07 -1.84
CA SER A 81 -21.09 -2.38 -0.43
C SER A 81 -19.92 -2.07 0.51
N TYR A 82 -18.71 -1.78 0.02
CA TYR A 82 -17.58 -1.45 0.90
C TYR A 82 -17.67 -0.02 1.48
N GLY A 83 -18.57 0.84 0.97
CA GLY A 83 -18.88 2.17 1.52
C GLY A 83 -17.69 3.13 1.68
N ILE A 84 -16.53 2.81 1.10
CA ILE A 84 -15.40 3.74 0.99
C ILE A 84 -15.86 4.84 0.05
N GLY A 85 -16.28 5.98 0.63
CA GLY A 85 -16.84 7.15 -0.04
C GLY A 85 -16.38 7.25 -1.49
N ILE A 86 -17.22 6.70 -2.38
CA ILE A 86 -16.92 6.59 -3.79
C ILE A 86 -16.91 8.03 -4.29
N PRO A 87 -15.82 8.53 -4.89
CA PRO A 87 -15.87 9.83 -5.55
C PRO A 87 -17.02 9.76 -6.56
N GLU A 88 -17.95 10.71 -6.46
CA GLU A 88 -19.17 10.80 -7.27
C GLU A 88 -18.84 10.78 -8.78
N ASP A 89 -17.67 11.31 -9.12
CA ASP A 89 -17.01 11.13 -10.41
C ASP A 89 -16.45 9.70 -10.56
N ARG A 90 -17.17 8.86 -11.30
CA ARG A 90 -16.70 7.53 -11.72
C ARG A 90 -15.34 7.65 -12.43
N PRO A 91 -14.23 7.19 -11.84
CA PRO A 91 -12.94 7.27 -12.50
C PRO A 91 -12.93 6.39 -13.75
N LYS A 92 -12.39 6.93 -14.85
CA LYS A 92 -12.33 6.27 -16.16
C LYS A 92 -11.61 4.91 -16.14
N HIS A 93 -10.66 4.71 -15.21
CA HIS A 93 -9.86 3.49 -15.09
C HIS A 93 -9.70 3.03 -13.63
N VAL A 94 -9.61 1.71 -13.43
CA VAL A 94 -9.58 1.05 -12.10
C VAL A 94 -8.43 1.57 -11.23
N TRP A 95 -7.26 1.87 -11.80
CA TRP A 95 -6.12 2.34 -11.00
C TRP A 95 -6.18 3.82 -10.62
N SER A 96 -6.89 4.65 -11.39
CA SER A 96 -7.14 6.05 -11.00
C SER A 96 -7.96 6.08 -9.71
N TYR A 97 -8.95 5.19 -9.60
CA TYR A 97 -9.71 4.98 -8.37
C TYR A 97 -8.81 4.60 -7.18
N TRP A 98 -7.97 3.58 -7.36
CA TRP A 98 -7.08 3.11 -6.29
C TRP A 98 -6.06 4.16 -5.85
N ASN A 99 -5.65 5.05 -6.75
CA ASN A 99 -4.84 6.20 -6.40
C ASN A 99 -5.59 7.17 -5.47
N CYS A 100 -6.86 7.46 -5.75
CA CYS A 100 -7.70 8.29 -4.87
C CYS A 100 -7.91 7.63 -3.50
N VAL A 101 -8.19 6.33 -3.47
CA VAL A 101 -8.30 5.57 -2.20
C VAL A 101 -6.99 5.62 -1.42
N GLY A 102 -5.84 5.45 -2.07
CA GLY A 102 -4.54 5.55 -1.42
C GLY A 102 -4.24 6.92 -0.83
N LYS A 103 -4.72 8.00 -1.46
CA LYS A 103 -4.64 9.34 -0.87
C LYS A 103 -5.50 9.47 0.38
N LYS A 104 -6.73 8.93 0.37
CA LYS A 104 -7.65 8.95 1.53
C LYS A 104 -7.13 8.13 2.71
N LEU A 105 -6.46 6.99 2.44
CA LEU A 105 -5.92 6.10 3.47
C LEU A 105 -4.50 6.46 3.92
N LYS A 106 -3.94 7.57 3.41
CA LYS A 106 -2.59 8.00 3.75
C LYS A 106 -2.52 8.39 5.23
N GLY A 107 -1.71 7.66 5.99
CA GLY A 107 -1.51 7.89 7.43
C GLY A 107 -2.21 6.89 8.35
N VAL A 108 -3.07 6.02 7.80
CA VAL A 108 -3.68 4.94 8.60
C VAL A 108 -2.66 3.82 8.82
N PRO A 109 -2.38 3.43 10.07
CA PRO A 109 -1.44 2.35 10.33
C PRO A 109 -2.02 1.00 9.92
N ARG A 110 -1.19 0.12 9.34
CA ARG A 110 -1.62 -1.17 8.77
C ARG A 110 -2.37 -2.06 9.77
N HIS A 111 -1.98 -2.04 11.05
CA HIS A 111 -2.62 -2.85 12.09
C HIS A 111 -4.07 -2.41 12.37
N ARG A 112 -4.45 -1.16 12.09
CA ARG A 112 -5.84 -0.68 12.28
C ARG A 112 -6.80 -1.40 11.34
N PHE A 113 -6.33 -1.85 10.17
CA PHE A 113 -7.13 -2.66 9.25
C PHE A 113 -7.37 -4.09 9.76
N PHE A 114 -6.54 -4.60 10.68
CA PHE A 114 -6.80 -5.88 11.38
C PHE A 114 -7.80 -5.72 12.51
N LEU A 115 -7.76 -4.59 13.23
CA LEU A 115 -8.62 -4.31 14.39
C LEU A 115 -10.03 -3.85 13.99
N MET A 116 -10.28 -3.57 12.71
CA MET A 116 -11.60 -3.18 12.21
C MET A 116 -12.51 -4.41 12.19
N VAL A 117 -13.12 -4.68 13.35
CA VAL A 117 -14.04 -5.81 13.62
C VAL A 117 -15.15 -5.85 12.56
N ALA A 118 -15.53 -7.07 12.15
CA ALA A 118 -16.58 -7.30 11.17
C ALA A 118 -17.92 -6.70 11.62
N ASN A 119 -18.58 -5.98 10.70
CA ASN A 119 -20.00 -5.63 10.74
C ASN A 119 -20.53 -5.09 12.07
N SER A 120 -20.39 -3.79 12.29
CA SER A 120 -21.58 -3.01 12.61
C SER A 120 -21.78 -2.03 11.46
N GLU A 121 -22.97 -1.99 10.88
CA GLU A 121 -23.34 -1.12 9.75
C GLU A 121 -23.06 0.38 10.05
N SER A 122 -22.75 0.72 11.30
CA SER A 122 -22.44 2.06 11.83
C SER A 122 -21.01 2.56 11.56
N GLU A 123 -20.00 1.71 11.38
CA GLU A 123 -18.59 2.16 11.35
C GLU A 123 -18.10 2.64 9.97
N VAL A 124 -18.85 2.34 8.91
CA VAL A 124 -18.57 2.84 7.56
C VAL A 124 -18.79 4.37 7.49
N ASN A 125 -19.65 4.91 8.37
CA ASN A 125 -19.88 6.35 8.51
C ASN A 125 -18.79 7.04 9.36
N LEU A 126 -18.10 6.33 10.26
CA LEU A 126 -17.07 6.92 11.14
C LEU A 126 -15.76 7.26 10.42
N LEU A 127 -15.48 6.64 9.27
CA LEU A 127 -14.39 7.07 8.38
C LEU A 127 -14.69 8.40 7.66
N GLY A 128 -15.94 8.87 7.69
CA GLY A 128 -16.32 10.21 7.23
C GLY A 128 -16.00 11.31 8.25
N GLU A 129 -16.01 10.99 9.55
CA GLU A 129 -15.94 11.99 10.62
C GLU A 129 -14.59 11.99 11.38
N GLU A 130 -13.93 10.84 11.59
CA GLU A 130 -12.72 10.77 12.43
C GLU A 130 -11.41 11.19 11.75
N VAL A 131 -11.34 11.15 10.40
CA VAL A 131 -10.14 11.58 9.65
C VAL A 131 -9.95 13.11 9.74
N VAL A 132 -11.02 13.86 10.00
CA VAL A 132 -10.99 15.32 10.23
C VAL A 132 -10.43 15.67 11.61
N SER A 133 -10.53 14.77 12.59
CA SER A 133 -10.13 15.04 13.99
C SER A 133 -8.68 14.67 14.28
N THR A 134 -8.16 13.58 13.68
CA THR A 134 -6.78 13.12 13.92
C THR A 134 -5.72 13.91 13.14
N THR A 135 -6.11 14.62 12.08
CA THR A 135 -5.21 15.51 11.33
C THR A 135 -5.02 16.89 11.97
N ARG A 136 -5.80 17.23 13.01
CA ARG A 136 -5.69 18.53 13.72
C ARG A 136 -4.65 18.59 14.85
N LEU A 137 -3.95 17.49 15.16
CA LEU A 137 -3.01 17.45 16.30
C LEU A 137 -1.55 17.20 15.94
N SER A 138 -1.14 17.39 14.68
CA SER A 138 0.27 17.37 14.27
C SER A 138 0.69 18.66 13.57
N GLY A 139 0.48 19.79 14.26
CA GLY A 139 1.14 21.05 13.94
C GLY A 139 2.54 21.07 14.56
N LYS A 140 3.58 20.74 13.80
CA LYS A 140 4.96 20.98 14.23
C LYS A 140 5.21 22.49 14.17
N SER A 141 5.48 23.13 15.32
CA SER A 141 5.85 24.53 15.41
C SER A 141 7.09 24.80 14.56
N ARG A 142 7.03 25.83 13.72
CA ARG A 142 8.22 26.43 13.12
C ARG A 142 8.73 27.46 14.12
N ASP A 143 9.74 27.07 14.90
CA ASP A 143 10.55 28.05 15.61
C ASP A 143 11.68 28.48 14.68
N THR A 144 11.55 29.70 14.16
CA THR A 144 12.64 30.51 13.64
C THR A 144 13.45 31.05 14.81
N SER A 145 14.73 30.69 14.90
CA SER A 145 15.70 31.46 15.68
C SER A 145 17.03 31.56 14.93
N ASP A 146 17.37 32.83 14.75
CA ASP A 146 18.51 33.44 14.12
C ASP A 146 19.79 33.29 14.97
N GLY A 147 20.95 33.42 14.33
CA GLY A 147 22.20 33.78 14.99
C GLY A 147 23.29 32.71 15.08
N ARG A 148 24.18 32.67 14.09
CA ARG A 148 25.63 32.60 14.39
C ARG A 148 26.49 33.09 13.22
N ARG A 149 26.97 34.33 13.37
CA ARG A 149 28.26 34.79 12.87
C ARG A 149 29.35 33.82 13.32
N ASN A 150 30.38 33.64 12.52
CA ASN A 150 31.75 33.52 13.02
C ASN A 150 32.73 34.01 11.96
N SER A 151 33.64 34.84 12.45
CA SER A 151 34.97 35.15 11.92
C SER A 151 35.88 33.92 11.92
#